data_AF-A0AAE1B9T6-F1
#
_entry.id   AF-A0AAE1B9T6-F1
#
_cell.length_a   1.000
_cell.length_b   1.000
_cell.length_c   1.000
_cell.angle_alpha   90.00
_cell.angle_beta   90.00
_cell.angle_gamma   90.00
#
_symmetry.space_group_name_H-M   'P 1'
#
loop_
_entity.id
_entity.type
_entity.pdbx_description
1 polymer ?
#
loop_
_entity_poly.entity_id
_entity_poly.type
_entity_poly.pdbx_seq_one_letter_code
_entity_poly.pdbx_strand_id
1 'polypeptide(L)'
;MCSTKHTEPKKRKSEPYVNQIEKDESEDEGGSVLGSVKTNLCFDDHWMAEVELEDTVINFKLDTGADVTVIPARYVPDNTQLSATEKRLFGPGKEEVVVKGKFDTTLKRRFSTL
;
A
#
# COMPACT_ATOMS: atom_id res chain seq x y z
N MET A 1 53.95 -2.39 -29.54
CA MET A 1 52.74 -1.53 -29.55
C MET A 1 51.71 -2.18 -28.65
N CYS A 2 51.47 -1.60 -27.48
CA CYS A 2 50.61 -2.14 -26.43
C CYS A 2 49.17 -1.65 -26.66
N SER A 3 48.21 -2.58 -26.70
CA SER A 3 46.78 -2.27 -26.87
C SER A 3 46.07 -2.45 -25.54
N THR A 4 45.71 -1.34 -24.90
CA THR A 4 45.10 -1.30 -23.57
C THR A 4 43.58 -1.38 -23.69
N LYS A 5 42.97 -2.45 -23.17
CA LYS A 5 41.52 -2.60 -23.07
C LYS A 5 41.01 -1.79 -21.88
N HIS A 6 40.21 -0.75 -22.13
CA HIS A 6 39.46 -0.07 -21.07
C HIS A 6 38.36 -1.01 -20.56
N THR A 7 38.42 -1.35 -19.27
CA THR A 7 37.37 -2.09 -18.56
C THR A 7 36.72 -1.11 -17.59
N GLU A 8 35.43 -0.83 -17.75
CA GLU A 8 34.69 0.05 -16.84
C GLU A 8 34.48 -0.62 -15.46
N PRO A 9 34.65 0.09 -14.34
CA PRO A 9 34.41 -0.46 -13.02
C PRO A 9 32.91 -0.59 -12.73
N LYS A 10 32.47 -1.82 -12.40
CA LYS A 10 31.10 -2.09 -11.92
C LYS A 10 30.84 -1.35 -10.60
N LYS A 11 29.86 -0.45 -10.57
CA LYS A 11 29.37 0.20 -9.33
C LYS A 11 28.86 -0.88 -8.36
N ARG A 12 29.46 -0.95 -7.17
CA ARG A 12 29.00 -1.80 -6.05
C ARG A 12 27.66 -1.27 -5.53
N LYS A 13 26.67 -2.15 -5.37
CA LYS A 13 25.43 -1.81 -4.64
C LYS A 13 25.78 -1.58 -3.17
N SER A 14 25.19 -0.56 -2.56
CA SER A 14 25.32 -0.27 -1.13
C SER A 14 24.89 -1.49 -0.30
N GLU A 15 25.65 -1.79 0.75
CA GLU A 15 25.37 -2.89 1.67
C GLU A 15 23.99 -2.73 2.33
N PRO A 16 23.24 -3.82 2.55
CA PRO A 16 21.99 -3.74 3.29
C PRO A 16 22.29 -3.39 4.76
N TYR A 17 21.56 -2.41 5.28
CA TYR A 17 21.56 -2.08 6.70
C TYR A 17 20.81 -3.20 7.45
N VAL A 18 21.55 -4.01 8.20
CA VAL A 18 21.02 -5.13 8.99
C VAL A 18 20.93 -4.67 10.44
N ASN A 19 19.72 -4.65 11.01
CA ASN A 19 19.51 -4.36 12.42
C ASN A 19 20.24 -5.41 13.28
N GLN A 20 20.99 -4.95 14.29
CA GLN A 20 21.68 -5.83 15.23
C GLN A 20 20.66 -6.54 16.12
N ILE A 21 20.78 -7.86 16.20
CA ILE A 21 19.99 -8.71 17.09
C ILE A 21 20.86 -8.96 18.33
N GLU A 22 20.48 -8.41 19.47
CA GLU A 22 21.06 -8.81 20.74
C GLU A 22 20.52 -10.20 21.10
N LYS A 23 21.42 -11.17 21.28
CA LYS A 23 21.08 -12.50 21.79
C LYS A 23 21.08 -12.44 23.31
N ASP A 24 19.90 -12.50 23.90
CA ASP A 24 19.77 -12.86 25.31
C ASP A 24 19.73 -14.39 25.41
N GLU A 25 20.83 -14.98 25.88
CA GLU A 25 20.90 -16.39 26.25
C GLU A 25 20.31 -16.57 27.65
N SER A 26 18.99 -16.68 27.73
CA SER A 26 18.31 -17.22 28.90
C SER A 26 17.59 -18.51 28.51
N GLU A 27 18.09 -19.62 29.02
CA GLU A 27 17.44 -20.93 28.94
C GLU A 27 16.16 -20.88 29.80
N ASP A 28 15.00 -20.75 29.15
CA ASP A 28 13.71 -21.04 29.77
C ASP A 28 12.84 -21.83 28.78
N GLU A 29 12.26 -22.91 29.28
CA GLU A 29 11.50 -23.91 28.54
C GLU A 29 10.11 -23.34 28.21
N GLY A 30 10.05 -22.45 27.22
CA GLY A 30 8.84 -21.75 26.80
C GLY A 30 8.99 -21.22 25.39
N GLY A 31 8.01 -21.52 24.53
CA GLY A 31 8.05 -21.34 23.07
C GLY A 31 8.77 -20.07 22.59
N SER A 32 9.62 -20.24 21.59
CA SER A 32 10.39 -19.17 20.96
C SER A 32 9.46 -18.07 20.42
N VAL A 33 9.47 -16.91 21.08
CA VAL A 33 8.83 -15.70 20.57
C VAL A 33 9.81 -15.04 19.59
N LEU A 34 9.37 -14.75 18.37
CA LEU A 34 10.17 -14.15 17.27
C LEU A 34 10.52 -12.66 17.48
N GLY A 35 10.88 -12.29 18.71
CA GLY A 35 11.21 -10.92 19.09
C GLY A 35 9.99 -9.99 19.20
N SER A 36 10.13 -8.94 20.01
CA SER A 36 9.15 -7.86 20.12
C SER A 36 9.67 -6.64 19.39
N VAL A 37 8.97 -6.21 18.34
CA VAL A 37 9.29 -4.97 17.64
C VAL A 37 8.74 -3.81 18.47
N LYS A 38 9.61 -3.05 19.11
CA LYS A 38 9.25 -1.75 19.68
C LYS A 38 8.99 -0.79 18.51
N THR A 39 7.74 -0.72 18.09
CA THR A 39 7.30 0.26 17.11
C THR A 39 7.24 1.63 17.78
N ASN A 40 8.27 2.46 17.60
CA ASN A 40 8.14 3.92 17.73
C ASN A 40 7.31 4.47 16.55
N LEU A 41 6.16 3.86 16.26
CA LEU A 41 5.28 4.29 15.19
C LEU A 41 4.46 5.46 15.73
N CYS A 42 4.99 6.67 15.53
CA CYS A 42 4.13 7.64 14.88
C CYS A 42 3.72 6.97 13.57
N PHE A 43 2.50 6.43 13.51
CA PHE A 43 1.93 5.96 12.25
C PHE A 43 1.79 7.20 11.38
N ASP A 44 2.86 7.60 10.72
CA ASP A 44 2.74 8.45 9.56
C ASP A 44 1.86 7.64 8.60
N ASP A 45 0.66 8.17 8.37
CA ASP A 45 -0.43 7.57 7.61
C ASP A 45 -0.09 7.57 6.10
N HIS A 46 1.15 7.22 5.74
CA HIS A 46 1.69 7.24 4.39
C HIS A 46 0.92 6.36 3.41
N TRP A 47 0.16 5.39 3.93
CA TRP A 47 -0.72 4.50 3.17
C TRP A 47 -2.16 5.00 3.10
N MET A 48 -2.43 6.19 3.63
CA MET A 48 -3.71 6.87 3.52
C MET A 48 -3.56 8.11 2.65
N ALA A 49 -4.57 8.41 1.84
CA ALA A 49 -4.62 9.59 1.01
C ALA A 49 -6.01 10.20 1.05
N GLU A 50 -6.09 11.49 1.35
CA GLU A 50 -7.31 12.26 1.08
C GLU A 50 -7.47 12.42 -0.43
N VAL A 51 -8.59 11.91 -0.92
CA VAL A 51 -8.97 11.99 -2.33
C VAL A 51 -10.32 12.67 -2.42
N GLU A 52 -10.40 13.66 -3.29
CA GLU A 52 -11.61 14.34 -3.68
C GLU A 52 -12.25 13.61 -4.86
N LEU A 53 -13.49 13.17 -4.62
CA LEU A 53 -14.42 12.64 -5.61
C LEU A 53 -15.53 13.67 -5.78
N GLU A 54 -15.49 14.41 -6.88
CA GLU A 54 -16.37 15.58 -7.08
C GLU A 54 -16.27 16.55 -5.90
N ASP A 55 -17.34 16.74 -5.12
CA ASP A 55 -17.35 17.63 -3.94
C ASP A 55 -17.21 16.86 -2.60
N THR A 56 -16.90 15.57 -2.66
CA THR A 56 -16.78 14.69 -1.48
C THR A 56 -15.34 14.27 -1.23
N VAL A 57 -14.83 14.55 -0.02
CA VAL A 57 -13.51 14.11 0.42
C VAL A 57 -13.59 12.75 1.10
N ILE A 58 -12.78 11.80 0.62
CA ILE A 58 -12.72 10.43 1.10
C ILE A 58 -11.27 10.12 1.47
N ASN A 59 -11.05 9.55 2.66
CA ASN A 59 -9.73 9.06 3.03
C ASN A 59 -9.57 7.62 2.51
N PHE A 60 -8.74 7.45 1.48
CA PHE A 60 -8.47 6.17 0.83
C PHE A 60 -7.25 5.48 1.42
N LYS A 61 -7.33 4.17 1.56
CA LYS A 61 -6.15 3.33 1.68
C LYS A 61 -5.52 3.15 0.30
N LEU A 62 -4.22 3.41 0.19
CA LEU A 62 -3.40 3.13 -0.99
C LEU A 62 -3.04 1.64 -1.01
N ASP A 63 -3.86 0.84 -1.68
CA ASP A 63 -3.70 -0.62 -1.74
C ASP A 63 -3.20 -1.07 -3.12
N THR A 64 -1.90 -1.32 -3.23
CA THR A 64 -1.28 -1.81 -4.49
C THR A 64 -1.61 -3.27 -4.80
N GLY A 65 -2.21 -4.00 -3.86
CA GLY A 65 -2.62 -5.39 -4.05
C GLY A 65 -4.01 -5.53 -4.69
N ALA A 66 -4.72 -4.43 -4.91
CA ALA A 66 -6.05 -4.42 -5.50
C ALA A 66 -5.99 -4.03 -6.98
N ASP A 67 -6.69 -4.78 -7.83
CA ASP A 67 -6.82 -4.46 -9.27
C ASP A 67 -7.82 -3.34 -9.56
N VAL A 68 -8.58 -2.89 -8.55
CA VAL A 68 -9.65 -1.89 -8.69
C VAL A 68 -9.71 -0.99 -7.46
N THR A 69 -10.27 0.20 -7.65
CA THR A 69 -10.69 1.08 -6.57
C THR A 69 -12.16 0.79 -6.21
N VAL A 70 -12.47 0.69 -4.92
CA VAL A 70 -13.85 0.50 -4.42
C VAL A 70 -14.27 1.74 -3.64
N ILE A 71 -15.46 2.25 -3.96
CA ILE A 71 -16.04 3.43 -3.31
C ILE A 71 -17.31 3.01 -2.57
N PRO A 72 -17.41 3.22 -1.25
CA PRO A 72 -18.64 2.98 -0.52
C PRO A 72 -19.79 3.82 -1.10
N ALA A 73 -20.95 3.21 -1.30
CA ALA A 73 -22.10 3.85 -1.96
C ALA A 73 -22.55 5.17 -1.31
N ARG A 74 -22.29 5.37 -0.01
CA ARG A 74 -22.60 6.62 0.72
C ARG A 74 -21.82 7.85 0.23
N TYR A 75 -20.72 7.64 -0.49
CA TYR A 75 -19.92 8.72 -1.06
C TYR A 75 -20.17 8.93 -2.56
N VAL A 76 -21.03 8.10 -3.16
CA VAL A 76 -21.42 8.27 -4.57
C VAL A 76 -22.61 9.23 -4.60
N PRO A 77 -22.55 10.33 -5.38
CA PRO A 77 -23.68 11.24 -5.54
C PRO A 77 -24.95 10.52 -5.98
N ASP A 78 -26.11 10.95 -5.47
CA ASP A 78 -27.40 10.27 -5.72
C ASP A 78 -27.77 10.20 -7.21
N ASN A 79 -27.30 11.17 -8.01
CA ASN A 79 -27.57 11.27 -9.45
C ASN A 79 -26.53 10.56 -10.32
N THR A 80 -25.54 9.88 -9.74
CA THR A 80 -24.54 9.16 -10.51
C THR A 80 -25.18 7.96 -11.19
N GLN A 81 -25.13 7.94 -12.53
CA GLN A 81 -25.60 6.81 -13.30
C GLN A 81 -24.60 5.65 -13.21
N LEU A 82 -25.01 4.56 -12.57
CA LEU A 82 -24.21 3.34 -12.48
C LEU A 82 -24.48 2.45 -13.70
N SER A 83 -23.41 1.92 -14.29
CA SER A 83 -23.47 0.86 -15.29
C SER A 83 -23.13 -0.49 -14.66
N ALA A 84 -23.58 -1.57 -15.29
CA ALA A 84 -23.23 -2.92 -14.86
C ALA A 84 -21.71 -3.14 -15.00
N THR A 85 -21.14 -3.89 -14.05
CA THR A 85 -19.75 -4.35 -14.14
C THR A 85 -19.72 -5.84 -14.47
N GLU A 86 -18.87 -6.22 -15.42
CA GLU A 86 -18.59 -7.63 -15.74
C GLU A 86 -17.53 -8.22 -14.81
N LYS A 87 -16.78 -7.36 -14.10
CA LYS A 87 -15.72 -7.78 -13.18
C LYS A 87 -16.32 -8.17 -11.83
N ARG A 88 -16.10 -9.43 -11.44
CA ARG A 88 -16.43 -9.97 -10.11
C ARG A 88 -15.31 -9.62 -9.14
N LEU A 89 -15.67 -9.08 -7.98
CA LEU A 89 -14.72 -8.71 -6.94
C LEU A 89 -14.82 -9.71 -5.79
N PHE A 90 -13.67 -10.11 -5.25
CA PHE A 90 -13.59 -11.07 -4.17
C PHE A 90 -12.86 -10.47 -2.98
N GLY A 91 -13.37 -10.72 -1.78
CA GLY A 91 -12.68 -10.40 -0.54
C GLY A 91 -11.57 -11.41 -0.23
N PRO A 92 -10.83 -11.21 0.87
CA PRO A 92 -9.73 -12.09 1.28
C PRO A 92 -10.12 -13.57 1.42
N GLY A 93 -11.38 -13.84 1.81
CA GLY A 93 -11.95 -15.18 1.94
C GLY A 93 -12.46 -15.81 0.64
N LYS A 94 -12.23 -15.16 -0.52
CA LYS A 94 -12.82 -15.53 -1.82
C LYS A 94 -14.35 -15.40 -1.88
N GLU A 95 -14.94 -14.71 -0.93
CA GLU A 95 -16.36 -14.33 -0.96
C GLU A 95 -16.57 -13.18 -1.95
N GLU A 96 -17.64 -13.25 -2.72
CA GLU A 96 -17.96 -12.22 -3.71
C GLU A 96 -18.46 -10.95 -3.02
N VAL A 97 -17.86 -9.81 -3.37
CA VAL A 97 -18.25 -8.50 -2.85
C VAL A 97 -19.42 -7.97 -3.67
N VAL A 98 -20.55 -7.70 -3.01
CA VAL A 98 -21.72 -7.11 -3.66
C VAL A 98 -21.42 -5.66 -4.02
N VAL A 99 -21.38 -5.37 -5.32
CA VAL A 99 -21.18 -4.02 -5.87
C VAL A 99 -22.46 -3.51 -6.51
N LYS A 100 -22.71 -2.20 -6.40
CA LYS A 100 -23.88 -1.57 -7.02
C LYS A 100 -23.72 -1.32 -8.52
N GLY A 101 -22.47 -1.28 -9.01
CA GLY A 101 -22.14 -1.00 -10.40
C GLY A 101 -20.79 -0.30 -10.51
N LYS A 102 -20.52 0.26 -11.69
CA LYS A 102 -19.34 1.09 -11.98
C LYS A 102 -19.76 2.41 -12.62
N PHE A 103 -18.90 3.41 -12.49
CA PHE A 103 -19.04 4.71 -13.14
C PHE A 103 -17.65 5.27 -13.44
N ASP A 104 -17.57 6.15 -14.42
CA ASP A 104 -16.34 6.87 -14.75
C ASP A 104 -16.30 8.18 -13.97
N THR A 105 -15.14 8.48 -13.39
CA THR A 105 -14.95 9.70 -12.59
C THR A 105 -13.49 10.11 -12.53
N THR A 106 -13.23 11.30 -11.99
CA THR A 106 -11.88 11.81 -11.71
C THR A 106 -11.66 11.85 -10.20
N LEU A 107 -10.63 11.14 -9.75
CA LEU A 107 -10.15 11.20 -8.38
C LEU A 107 -8.98 12.18 -8.30
N LYS A 108 -9.05 13.17 -7.40
CA LYS A 108 -7.97 14.14 -7.18
C LYS A 108 -7.38 13.94 -5.80
N ARG A 109 -6.06 13.79 -5.71
CA ARG A 109 -5.39 13.80 -4.41
C ARG A 109 -5.43 15.21 -3.84
N ARG A 110 -5.91 15.34 -2.61
CA ARG A 110 -5.83 16.59 -1.86
C ARG A 110 -4.46 16.67 -1.20
N PHE A 111 -3.72 17.74 -1.50
CA PHE A 111 -2.50 18.07 -0.77
C PHE A 111 -2.85 19.13 0.26
N SER A 112 -2.50 18.89 1.51
CA SER A 112 -2.52 19.94 2.53
C SER A 112 -1.43 20.94 2.19
N THR A 113 -1.83 22.16 1.83
CA THR A 113 -0.90 23.29 1.76
C THR A 113 -0.48 23.62 3.18
N LEU A 114 0.81 23.42 3.49
CA LEU A 114 1.45 23.92 4.70
C LEU A 114 1.53 25.45 4.70
#